data_AF-D5WDR2-F1
#
_entry.id   AF-D5WDR2-F1
#
_cell.length_a   1.000
_cell.length_b   1.000
_cell.length_c   1.000
_cell.angle_alpha   90.00
_cell.angle_beta   90.00
_cell.angle_gamma   90.00
#
_symmetry.space_group_name_H-M   'P 1'
#
loop_
_entity.id
_entity.type
_entity.pdbx_description
1 polymer ?
#
loop_
_entity_poly.entity_id
_entity_poly.type
_entity_poly.pdbx_seq_one_letter_code
_entity_poly.pdbx_strand_id
1 'polypeptide(L)'
;MGLKLQGSHPHSLEITRLAAAVRANADDARVWRWYADLMEDGRVSCTRTRKGWLITVDGRCTVEDESFDCAVRRAEQTWSDIAQSQVKLLRRGKTAVKTIGSSLPQLR
;
A
#
# COMPACT_ATOMS: atom_id res chain seq x y z
N MET A 1 52.33 14.57 -9.37
CA MET A 1 50.89 14.88 -9.39
C MET A 1 50.14 13.64 -8.91
N GLY A 2 49.69 13.63 -7.64
CA GLY A 2 48.92 12.53 -7.08
C GLY A 2 47.77 13.10 -6.27
N LEU A 3 46.59 13.19 -6.88
CA LEU A 3 45.37 13.57 -6.18
C LEU A 3 44.96 12.37 -5.31
N LYS A 4 45.23 12.51 -4.01
CA LYS A 4 44.85 11.57 -2.97
C LYS A 4 43.32 11.49 -2.96
N LEU A 5 42.77 10.34 -3.35
CA LEU A 5 41.36 10.01 -3.18
C LEU A 5 41.05 10.08 -1.67
N GLN A 6 40.39 11.15 -1.24
CA GLN A 6 39.86 11.24 0.12
C GLN A 6 38.75 10.20 0.25
N GLY A 7 38.96 9.25 1.17
CA GLY A 7 38.00 8.19 1.47
C GLY A 7 36.67 8.79 1.90
N SER A 8 35.61 8.35 1.24
CA SER A 8 34.23 8.65 1.62
C SER A 8 33.97 8.26 3.08
N HIS A 9 33.44 9.21 3.84
CA HIS A 9 33.58 9.33 5.29
C HIS A 9 32.64 8.41 6.10
N PRO A 10 33.08 7.87 7.25
CA PRO A 10 32.26 7.03 8.14
C PRO A 10 30.92 7.70 8.55
N HIS A 11 30.90 9.03 8.64
CA HIS A 11 29.71 9.84 8.92
C HIS A 11 28.63 9.72 7.83
N SER A 12 29.01 9.53 6.55
CA SER A 12 28.04 9.34 5.46
C SER A 12 27.33 7.99 5.56
N LEU A 13 28.04 6.95 6.01
CA LEU A 13 27.45 5.63 6.23
C LEU A 13 26.52 5.63 7.45
N GLU A 14 26.87 6.36 8.49
CA GLU A 14 26.04 6.55 9.67
C GLU A 14 24.73 7.26 9.36
N ILE A 15 24.78 8.38 8.62
CA ILE A 15 23.55 9.05 8.13
C ILE A 15 22.69 8.09 7.32
N THR A 16 23.29 7.29 6.43
CA THR A 16 22.55 6.32 5.60
C THR A 16 21.86 5.26 6.46
N ARG A 17 22.55 4.75 7.48
CA ARG A 17 21.99 3.76 8.42
C ARG A 17 20.84 4.34 9.24
N LEU A 18 21.00 5.57 9.75
CA LEU A 18 19.95 6.27 10.48
C LEU A 18 18.72 6.51 9.60
N ALA A 19 18.91 6.97 8.36
CA ALA A 19 17.82 7.15 7.41
C ALA A 19 17.09 5.84 7.11
N ALA A 20 17.82 4.73 6.94
CA ALA A 20 17.24 3.41 6.74
C ALA A 20 16.43 2.95 7.96
N ALA A 21 16.96 3.15 9.18
CA ALA A 21 16.26 2.79 10.41
C ALA A 21 14.98 3.61 10.62
N VAL A 22 15.03 4.92 10.38
CA VAL A 22 13.85 5.81 10.44
C VAL A 22 12.78 5.36 9.45
N ARG A 23 13.19 5.01 8.22
CA ARG A 23 12.25 4.54 7.20
C ARG A 23 11.61 3.21 7.59
N ALA A 24 12.41 2.24 8.04
CA ALA A 24 11.89 0.95 8.49
C ALA A 24 10.88 1.11 9.64
N ASN A 25 11.19 1.96 10.63
CA ASN A 25 10.28 2.24 11.74
C ASN A 25 8.99 2.93 11.28
N ALA A 26 9.08 3.87 10.32
CA ALA A 26 7.91 4.53 9.76
C ALA A 26 7.02 3.56 8.97
N ASP A 27 7.63 2.66 8.19
CA ASP A 27 6.93 1.63 7.43
C ASP A 27 6.24 0.63 8.38
N ASP A 28 6.91 0.19 9.46
CA ASP A 28 6.32 -0.67 10.48
C ASP A 28 5.15 0.01 11.19
N ALA A 29 5.33 1.25 11.62
CA ALA A 29 4.28 2.02 12.28
C ALA A 29 3.06 2.24 11.36
N ARG A 30 3.25 2.34 10.04
CA ARG A 30 2.15 2.43 9.08
C ARG A 30 1.34 1.14 9.07
N VAL A 31 1.99 0.00 8.91
CA VAL A 31 1.32 -1.32 8.82
C VAL A 31 0.55 -1.61 10.10
N TRP A 32 1.17 -1.39 11.26
CA TRP A 32 0.52 -1.67 12.54
C TRP A 32 -0.66 -0.74 12.85
N ARG A 33 -0.59 0.53 12.43
CA ARG A 33 -1.73 1.45 12.58
C ARG A 33 -2.89 1.04 11.69
N TRP A 34 -2.62 0.73 10.42
CA TRP A 34 -3.63 0.19 9.51
C TRP A 34 -4.31 -1.06 10.06
N TYR A 35 -3.52 -1.99 10.63
CA TYR A 35 -4.08 -3.19 11.25
C TYR A 35 -4.92 -2.87 12.50
N ALA A 36 -4.45 -1.98 13.37
CA ALA A 36 -5.17 -1.57 14.58
C ALA A 36 -6.52 -0.92 14.23
N ASP A 37 -6.55 0.01 13.27
CA ASP A 37 -7.78 0.65 12.80
C ASP A 37 -8.79 -0.40 12.29
N LEU A 38 -8.35 -1.38 11.51
CA LEU A 38 -9.21 -2.47 11.04
C LEU A 38 -9.72 -3.38 12.16
N MET A 39 -8.90 -3.63 13.17
CA MET A 39 -9.29 -4.41 14.35
C MET A 39 -10.35 -3.68 15.16
N GLU A 40 -10.16 -2.37 15.40
CA GLU A 40 -11.13 -1.52 16.11
C GLU A 40 -12.47 -1.46 15.35
N ASP A 41 -12.43 -1.38 14.03
CA ASP A 41 -13.62 -1.41 13.17
C ASP A 41 -14.26 -2.81 13.02
N GLY A 42 -13.63 -3.88 13.53
CA GLY A 42 -14.09 -5.28 13.34
C GLY A 42 -14.00 -5.77 11.89
N ARG A 43 -13.15 -5.13 11.08
CA ARG A 43 -12.99 -5.35 9.63
C ARG A 43 -11.93 -6.37 9.28
N VAL A 44 -11.12 -6.79 10.24
CA VAL A 44 -10.13 -7.85 10.06
C VAL A 44 -10.41 -9.00 11.01
N SER A 45 -10.27 -10.23 10.50
CA SER A 45 -10.26 -11.44 11.31
C SER A 45 -8.92 -12.14 11.19
N CYS A 46 -8.46 -12.71 12.31
CA CYS A 46 -7.21 -13.45 12.39
C CYS A 46 -7.47 -14.83 12.98
N THR A 47 -7.17 -15.87 12.21
CA THR A 47 -7.39 -17.26 12.65
C THR A 47 -6.08 -18.02 12.59
N ARG A 48 -5.70 -18.66 13.70
CA ARG A 48 -4.58 -19.60 13.71
C ARG A 48 -5.00 -20.91 13.04
N THR A 49 -4.26 -21.33 12.02
CA THR A 49 -4.44 -22.61 11.31
C THR A 49 -3.33 -23.59 11.72
N ARG A 50 -3.39 -24.82 11.21
CA ARG A 50 -2.27 -25.77 11.36
C ARG A 50 -1.00 -25.32 10.63
N LYS A 51 -1.14 -24.52 9.58
CA LYS A 51 -0.03 -24.09 8.71
C LYS A 51 0.49 -22.70 9.07
N GLY A 52 -0.32 -21.88 9.73
CA GLY A 52 0.05 -20.49 9.94
C GLY A 52 -1.06 -19.63 10.52
N TRP A 53 -1.08 -18.39 10.07
CA TRP A 53 -2.05 -17.36 10.39
C TRP A 53 -2.80 -17.00 9.12
N LEU A 54 -4.12 -17.18 9.17
CA LEU A 54 -5.04 -16.72 8.15
C LEU A 54 -5.57 -15.34 8.56
N ILE A 55 -5.36 -14.34 7.71
CA ILE A 55 -5.88 -12.99 7.91
C ILE A 55 -6.85 -12.66 6.81
N THR A 56 -8.07 -12.28 7.18
CA THR A 56 -9.12 -11.86 6.26
C THR A 56 -9.54 -10.42 6.54
N VAL A 57 -9.49 -9.56 5.53
CA VAL A 57 -9.89 -8.14 5.58
C VAL A 57 -11.17 -7.94 4.77
N ASP A 58 -12.19 -7.32 5.40
CA ASP A 58 -13.52 -7.02 4.86
C ASP A 58 -14.23 -8.22 4.18
N GLY A 59 -13.83 -9.45 4.52
CA GLY A 59 -14.31 -10.68 3.85
C GLY A 59 -13.87 -10.82 2.38
N ARG A 60 -12.97 -9.97 1.89
CA ARG A 60 -12.59 -9.87 0.47
C ARG A 60 -11.14 -10.26 0.20
N CYS A 61 -10.25 -9.95 1.12
CA CYS A 61 -8.83 -10.25 1.00
C CYS A 61 -8.45 -11.26 2.07
N THR A 62 -8.03 -12.46 1.67
CA THR A 62 -7.59 -13.51 2.59
C THR A 62 -6.17 -13.91 2.23
N VAL A 63 -5.26 -13.86 3.21
CA VAL A 63 -3.87 -14.29 3.07
C VAL A 63 -3.52 -15.28 4.19
N GLU A 64 -2.60 -16.20 3.90
CA GLU A 64 -2.06 -17.12 4.89
C GLU A 64 -0.53 -17.03 4.90
N ASP A 65 0.06 -16.97 6.09
CA ASP A 65 1.51 -17.04 6.27
C ASP A 65 1.85 -17.74 7.60
N GLU A 66 3.01 -18.38 7.71
CA GLU A 66 3.42 -19.11 8.91
C GLU A 66 3.56 -18.17 10.11
N SER A 67 4.07 -16.96 9.85
CA SER A 67 4.27 -15.87 10.82
C SER A 67 3.11 -14.89 10.79
N PHE A 68 2.66 -14.48 11.98
CA PHE A 68 1.59 -13.48 12.11
C PHE A 68 2.00 -12.14 11.49
N ASP A 69 3.21 -11.66 11.76
CA ASP A 69 3.72 -10.41 11.21
C ASP A 69 3.77 -10.45 9.67
N CYS A 70 4.27 -11.54 9.11
CA CYS A 70 4.30 -11.74 7.66
C CYS A 70 2.88 -11.77 7.07
N ALA A 71 1.93 -12.43 7.73
CA ALA A 71 0.53 -12.45 7.30
C ALA A 71 -0.07 -11.04 7.30
N VAL A 72 0.17 -10.24 8.35
CA VAL A 72 -0.33 -8.84 8.45
C VAL A 72 0.25 -7.99 7.32
N ARG A 73 1.57 -8.06 7.09
CA ARG A 73 2.22 -7.30 6.01
C ARG A 73 1.71 -7.71 4.63
N ARG A 74 1.52 -9.02 4.39
CA ARG A 74 0.94 -9.51 3.12
C ARG A 74 -0.50 -9.05 2.94
N ALA A 75 -1.28 -8.99 4.02
CA ALA A 75 -2.63 -8.46 3.98
C ALA A 75 -2.64 -6.98 3.61
N GLU A 76 -1.77 -6.15 4.21
CA GLU A 76 -1.67 -4.71 3.90
C GLU A 76 -1.31 -4.46 2.43
N GLN A 77 -0.33 -5.20 1.91
CA GLN A 77 0.09 -5.09 0.52
C GLN A 77 -1.05 -5.49 -0.43
N THR A 78 -1.67 -6.64 -0.19
CA THR A 78 -2.76 -7.16 -1.04
C THR A 78 -3.98 -6.24 -1.00
N TRP A 79 -4.33 -5.72 0.18
CA TRP A 79 -5.44 -4.79 0.35
C TRP A 79 -5.19 -3.45 -0.35
N SER A 80 -3.98 -2.92 -0.26
CA SER A 80 -3.57 -1.68 -0.93
C SER A 80 -3.68 -1.80 -2.45
N ASP A 81 -3.30 -2.94 -3.02
CA ASP A 81 -3.42 -3.20 -4.45
C ASP A 81 -4.89 -3.25 -4.89
N ILE A 82 -5.75 -3.90 -4.10
CA ILE A 82 -7.20 -3.94 -4.33
C ILE A 82 -7.78 -2.52 -4.27
N ALA A 83 -7.47 -1.74 -3.24
CA ALA A 83 -7.97 -0.38 -3.09
C ALA A 83 -7.53 0.52 -4.27
N GLN A 84 -6.26 0.43 -4.69
CA GLN A 84 -5.76 1.17 -5.84
C GLN A 84 -6.43 0.75 -7.15
N SER A 85 -6.74 -0.54 -7.33
CA SER A 85 -7.45 -1.03 -8.51
C SER A 85 -8.86 -0.45 -8.60
N GLN A 86 -9.59 -0.36 -7.48
CA GLN A 86 -10.93 0.24 -7.44
C GLN A 86 -10.89 1.74 -7.81
N VAL A 87 -9.91 2.48 -7.30
CA VAL A 87 -9.74 3.91 -7.64
C VAL A 87 -9.46 4.08 -9.15
N LYS A 88 -8.63 3.23 -9.74
CA LYS A 88 -8.34 3.28 -11.20
C LYS A 88 -9.59 3.00 -12.04
N LEU A 89 -10.41 2.02 -11.65
CA LEU A 89 -11.67 1.73 -12.34
C LEU A 89 -12.64 2.92 -12.30
N LEU A 90 -12.79 3.56 -11.13
CA LEU A 90 -13.65 4.74 -10.99
C LEU A 90 -13.16 5.93 -11.84
N ARG A 91 -11.84 6.14 -11.93
CA ARG A 91 -11.27 7.20 -12.79
C ARG A 91 -11.53 6.95 -14.28
N ARG A 92 -11.50 5.69 -14.73
CA ARG A 92 -11.75 5.35 -16.15
C ARG A 92 -13.19 5.60 -16.57
N GLY A 93 -14.16 5.45 -15.66
CA GLY A 93 -15.58 5.73 -15.93
C GLY A 93 -15.93 7.21 -16.08
N LYS A 94 -15.05 8.13 -15.65
CA LYS A 94 -15.31 9.58 -15.69
C LYS A 94 -14.93 10.27 -17.01
N THR A 95 -14.39 9.54 -17.98
CA THR A 95 -13.91 10.11 -19.25
C THR A 95 -14.69 9.59 -20.45
N ALA A 96 -16.02 9.80 -20.49
CA ALA A 96 -16.82 9.65 -21.70
C ALA A 96 -18.20 10.32 -21.57
N VAL A 97 -18.24 11.65 -21.56
CA VAL A 97 -19.42 12.39 -22.04
C VAL A 97 -18.93 13.31 -23.15
N LYS A 98 -18.92 12.78 -24.37
CA LYS A 98 -18.80 13.58 -25.58
C LYS A 98 -20.19 14.17 -25.83
N THR A 99 -20.37 15.44 -25.46
CA THR A 99 -21.53 16.23 -25.86
C THR A 99 -21.57 16.28 -27.39
N ILE A 100 -22.37 15.41 -28.01
CA ILE A 100 -22.75 15.54 -29.40
C ILE A 100 -23.86 16.60 -29.39
N GLY A 101 -23.49 17.84 -29.68
CA GLY A 101 -24.46 18.91 -29.91
C GLY A 101 -25.32 18.56 -31.12
N SER A 102 -26.59 18.23 -30.90
CA SER A 102 -27.59 18.22 -31.96
C SER A 102 -28.10 19.65 -32.15
N SER A 103 -27.83 20.23 -33.31
CA SER A 103 -28.53 21.44 -33.77
C SER A 103 -29.73 21.00 -34.62
N LEU A 104 -30.93 21.33 -34.14
CA LEU A 104 -32.21 21.16 -34.85
C LEU A 104 -32.25 21.99 -36.15
N PRO A 105 -33.00 21.56 -37.17
CA PRO A 105 -33.19 22.33 -38.40
C PRO A 105 -34.15 23.51 -38.15
N GLN A 106 -33.77 24.70 -38.64
CA GLN A 106 -34.61 25.89 -38.65
C GLN A 106 -35.52 25.86 -39.88
N LEU A 107 -36.83 25.87 -39.66
CA LEU A 107 -37.84 26.13 -40.68
C LEU A 107 -37.99 27.64 -40.87
N ARG A 108 -37.87 28.10 -42.13
CA ARG A 108 -38.40 29.38 -42.58
C ARG A 108 -38.91 29.26 -44.00
#